data_AF-D4CTW0-F1
#
_entry.id   AF-D4CTW0-F1
#
_cell.length_a   1.000
_cell.length_b   1.000
_cell.length_c   1.000
_cell.angle_alpha   90.00
_cell.angle_beta   90.00
_cell.angle_gamma   90.00
#
_symmetry.space_group_name_H-M   'P 1'
#
loop_
_entity.id
_entity.type
_entity.pdbx_description
1 polymer ?
#
loop_
_entity_poly.entity_id
_entity_poly.type
_entity_poly.pdbx_seq_one_letter_code
_entity_poly.pdbx_strand_id
1 'polypeptide(L)'
;MKIKLDGVAETLLITLNARAKDYENPKSVLHDKKSFEIASQLDYDFKKFDTAWASYYGILARAYIMDEEVKKFIERYPDCVIVSIGCGLD
;
A
#
# COMPACT_ATOMS: atom_id res chain seq x y z
N MET A 1 2.59 21.02 -6.55
CA MET A 1 2.46 21.49 -5.15
C MET A 1 2.45 20.25 -4.27
N LYS A 2 3.27 20.20 -3.21
CA LYS A 2 3.24 19.05 -2.28
C LYS A 2 2.11 19.21 -1.27
N ILE A 3 1.55 18.10 -0.80
CA ILE A 3 0.39 18.00 0.10
C ILE A 3 0.87 17.64 1.50
N LYS A 4 0.48 18.43 2.49
CA LYS A 4 0.66 18.07 3.91
C LYS A 4 -0.59 17.34 4.40
N LEU A 5 -0.40 16.15 4.95
CA LEU A 5 -1.46 15.35 5.57
C LEU A 5 -1.49 15.65 7.07
N ASP A 6 -2.55 16.32 7.52
CA ASP A 6 -2.80 16.62 8.94
C ASP A 6 -3.98 15.79 9.45
N GLY A 7 -3.92 15.33 10.72
CA GLY A 7 -5.01 14.60 11.36
C GLY A 7 -5.12 13.10 11.01
N VAL A 8 -4.18 12.55 10.23
CA VAL A 8 -4.10 11.12 9.92
C VAL A 8 -3.01 10.43 10.75
N ALA A 9 -3.19 9.14 11.04
CA ALA A 9 -2.19 8.36 11.75
C ALA A 9 -0.94 8.15 10.89
N GLU A 10 0.23 8.45 11.44
CA GLU A 10 1.53 8.28 10.77
C GLU A 10 1.78 6.84 10.31
N THR A 11 1.20 5.86 11.01
CA THR A 11 1.31 4.44 10.68
C THR A 11 0.76 4.09 9.29
N LEU A 12 -0.20 4.86 8.76
CA LEU A 12 -0.72 4.67 7.40
C LEU A 12 0.35 4.93 6.33
N LEU A 13 1.32 5.80 6.63
CA LEU A 13 2.39 6.16 5.71
C LEU A 13 3.45 5.07 5.59
N ILE A 14 3.52 4.13 6.55
CA ILE A 14 4.45 3.00 6.51
C ILE A 14 4.09 2.06 5.36
N THR A 15 2.82 1.67 5.27
CA THR A 15 2.34 0.76 4.21
C THR A 15 2.28 1.45 2.85
N LEU A 16 1.89 2.72 2.81
CA LEU A 16 1.95 3.53 1.59
C LEU A 16 3.38 3.57 1.01
N ASN A 17 4.38 3.85 1.85
CA ASN A 17 5.78 3.91 1.44
C ASN A 17 6.30 2.57 0.90
N ALA A 18 5.95 1.46 1.57
CA ALA A 18 6.39 0.14 1.13
C ALA A 18 5.84 -0.20 -0.28
N ARG A 19 4.56 0.07 -0.53
CA ARG A 19 3.93 -0.16 -1.85
C ARG A 19 4.48 0.80 -2.92
N ALA A 20 4.73 2.06 -2.57
CA ALA A 20 5.34 3.03 -3.48
C ALA A 20 6.76 2.61 -3.91
N LYS A 21 7.60 2.18 -2.95
CA LYS A 21 8.95 1.67 -3.24
C LYS A 21 8.93 0.38 -4.05
N ASP A 22 7.96 -0.49 -3.79
CA ASP A 22 7.79 -1.70 -4.59
C ASP A 22 7.47 -1.36 -6.05
N TYR A 23 6.59 -0.40 -6.31
CA TYR A 23 6.27 0.04 -7.67
C TYR A 23 7.49 0.52 -8.47
N GLU A 24 8.42 1.21 -7.81
CA GLU A 24 9.67 1.67 -8.44
C GLU A 24 10.67 0.53 -8.68
N ASN A 25 10.49 -0.62 -8.05
CA ASN A 25 11.37 -1.77 -8.21
C ASN A 25 11.14 -2.44 -9.58
N PRO A 26 12.19 -2.74 -10.37
CA PRO A 26 12.05 -3.49 -11.63
C PRO A 26 11.39 -4.86 -11.48
N LYS A 27 11.39 -5.42 -10.26
CA LYS A 27 10.71 -6.66 -9.89
C LYS A 27 9.57 -6.40 -8.90
N SER A 28 8.83 -5.31 -9.09
CA SER A 28 7.65 -4.96 -8.29
C SER A 28 6.72 -6.17 -8.15
N VAL A 29 6.27 -6.42 -6.93
CA VAL A 29 5.35 -7.52 -6.61
C VAL A 29 3.90 -7.10 -6.80
N LEU A 30 3.56 -5.87 -6.39
CA LEU A 30 2.18 -5.39 -6.35
C LEU A 30 1.83 -4.51 -7.56
N HIS A 31 2.81 -3.91 -8.21
CA HIS A 31 2.62 -2.93 -9.30
C HIS A 31 1.68 -1.77 -8.92
N ASP A 32 1.64 -1.39 -7.65
CA ASP A 32 0.73 -0.36 -7.11
C ASP A 32 1.20 1.06 -7.48
N LYS A 33 0.82 1.47 -8.69
CA LYS A 33 1.06 2.81 -9.21
C LYS A 33 0.39 3.90 -8.37
N LYS A 34 -0.75 3.61 -7.74
CA LYS A 34 -1.53 4.62 -7.01
C LYS A 34 -0.82 5.01 -5.72
N SER A 35 -0.27 4.04 -4.98
CA SER A 35 0.56 4.33 -3.81
C SER A 35 1.78 5.18 -4.16
N PHE A 36 2.45 4.89 -5.28
CA PHE A 36 3.55 5.73 -5.76
C PHE A 36 3.11 7.16 -6.09
N GLU A 37 2.02 7.32 -6.84
CA GLU A 37 1.47 8.64 -7.19
C GLU A 37 1.12 9.45 -5.95
N ILE A 38 0.45 8.84 -4.96
CA ILE A 38 0.10 9.49 -3.70
C ILE A 38 1.36 9.88 -2.94
N ALA A 39 2.29 8.93 -2.70
CA ALA A 39 3.52 9.18 -1.95
C ALA A 39 4.36 10.31 -2.57
N SER A 40 4.44 10.36 -3.91
CA SER A 40 5.20 11.39 -4.65
C SER A 40 4.66 12.83 -4.44
N GLN A 41 3.39 12.95 -4.07
CA GLN A 41 2.73 14.24 -3.85
C GLN A 41 2.80 14.70 -2.39
N LEU A 42 3.20 13.84 -1.46
CA LEU A 42 3.22 14.18 -0.03
C LEU A 42 4.45 15.00 0.36
N ASP A 43 4.22 15.98 1.22
CA ASP A 43 5.25 16.73 1.94
C ASP A 43 5.64 15.98 3.21
N TYR A 44 6.34 14.86 3.04
CA TYR A 44 6.72 13.98 4.12
C TYR A 44 8.07 13.33 3.87
N ASP A 45 8.90 13.22 4.92
CA ASP A 45 10.18 12.52 4.85
C ASP A 45 10.00 11.02 5.11
N PHE A 46 9.99 10.24 4.04
CA PHE A 46 9.88 8.78 4.08
C PHE A 46 11.18 8.07 4.46
N LYS A 47 12.33 8.75 4.49
CA LYS A 47 13.64 8.13 4.78
C LYS A 47 13.69 7.50 6.17
N LYS A 48 12.89 8.00 7.10
CA LYS A 48 12.77 7.42 8.46
C LYS A 48 12.25 5.98 8.49
N PHE A 49 11.71 5.46 7.38
CA PHE A 49 11.25 4.08 7.26
C PHE A 49 12.26 3.16 6.57
N ASP A 50 13.44 3.65 6.17
CA ASP A 50 14.39 2.93 5.30
C ASP A 50 15.08 1.73 5.98
N THR A 51 15.08 1.64 7.31
CA THR A 51 15.81 0.61 8.06
C THR A 51 15.02 -0.70 8.27
N ALA A 52 13.74 -0.74 7.89
CA ALA A 52 12.82 -1.82 8.24
C ALA A 52 12.58 -2.82 7.08
N TRP A 53 13.63 -3.48 6.59
CA TRP A 53 13.54 -4.42 5.45
C TRP A 53 12.56 -5.58 5.69
N ALA A 54 12.47 -6.10 6.91
CA ALA A 54 11.53 -7.18 7.24
C ALA A 54 10.07 -6.69 7.15
N SER A 55 9.81 -5.46 7.60
CA SER A 55 8.48 -4.84 7.46
C SER A 55 8.12 -4.60 6.00
N TYR A 56 9.08 -4.19 5.16
CA TYR A 56 8.86 -4.02 3.73
C TYR A 56 8.31 -5.31 3.10
N TYR A 57 9.02 -6.43 3.22
CA TYR A 57 8.57 -7.69 2.63
C TYR A 57 7.31 -8.25 3.30
N GLY A 58 7.14 -8.06 4.61
CA GLY A 58 5.91 -8.45 5.32
C GLY A 58 4.68 -7.70 4.81
N ILE A 59 4.81 -6.41 4.49
CA ILE A 59 3.73 -5.61 3.92
C ILE A 59 3.39 -6.08 2.51
N LEU A 60 4.39 -6.32 1.66
CA LEU A 60 4.15 -6.80 0.30
C LEU A 60 3.50 -8.18 0.28
N ALA A 61 4.00 -9.12 1.09
CA ALA A 61 3.43 -10.46 1.19
C ALA A 61 1.97 -10.41 1.67
N ARG A 62 1.67 -9.58 2.68
CA ARG A 62 0.31 -9.41 3.18
C ARG A 62 -0.63 -8.85 2.11
N ALA A 63 -0.24 -7.78 1.42
CA ALA A 63 -1.04 -7.18 0.37
C ALA A 63 -1.27 -8.16 -0.78
N TYR A 64 -0.21 -8.81 -1.27
CA TYR A 64 -0.30 -9.79 -2.36
C TYR A 64 -1.26 -10.94 -2.03
N ILE A 65 -1.13 -11.53 -0.84
CA ILE A 65 -2.00 -12.64 -0.43
C ILE A 65 -3.45 -12.17 -0.30
N MET A 66 -3.69 -10.99 0.29
CA MET A 66 -5.04 -10.43 0.40
C MET A 66 -5.67 -10.19 -0.98
N ASP A 67 -4.93 -9.59 -1.91
CA ASP A 67 -5.39 -9.36 -3.29
C ASP A 67 -5.76 -10.67 -3.99
N GLU A 68 -4.90 -11.69 -3.89
CA GLU A 68 -5.14 -12.99 -4.51
C GLU A 68 -6.36 -13.70 -3.92
N GLU A 69 -6.54 -13.67 -2.60
CA GLU A 69 -7.72 -14.28 -1.97
C GLU A 69 -9.01 -13.52 -2.30
N VAL A 70 -8.96 -12.18 -2.37
CA VAL A 70 -10.12 -11.36 -2.77
C VAL A 70 -10.48 -11.61 -4.25
N LYS A 71 -9.50 -11.68 -5.16
CA LYS A 71 -9.75 -12.01 -6.58
C LYS A 71 -10.41 -13.37 -6.73
N LYS A 72 -9.89 -14.41 -6.06
CA LYS A 72 -10.50 -15.76 -6.07
C LYS A 72 -11.93 -15.73 -5.56
N PHE A 73 -12.21 -14.94 -4.53
CA PHE A 73 -13.54 -14.81 -3.97
C PHE A 73 -14.51 -14.14 -4.96
N ILE A 74 -14.08 -13.05 -5.62
CA ILE A 74 -14.85 -12.36 -6.67
C ILE A 74 -15.12 -13.29 -7.85
N GLU A 75 -14.11 -14.00 -8.33
CA GLU A 75 -14.25 -14.94 -9.45
C GLU A 75 -15.26 -16.06 -9.13
N ARG A 76 -15.28 -16.53 -7.88
CA ARG A 76 -16.21 -17.57 -7.43
C ARG A 76 -17.63 -17.03 -7.20
N TYR A 77 -17.76 -15.78 -6.78
CA TYR A 77 -19.03 -15.12 -6.45
C TYR A 77 -19.12 -13.74 -7.10
N PRO A 78 -19.48 -13.66 -8.40
CA PRO A 78 -19.49 -12.40 -9.15
C PRO A 78 -20.39 -11.31 -8.56
N ASP A 79 -21.47 -11.69 -7.88
CA ASP A 79 -22.43 -10.77 -7.24
C ASP A 79 -22.11 -10.50 -5.76
N CYS A 80 -20.89 -10.79 -5.30
CA CYS A 80 -20.51 -10.60 -3.91
C CYS A 80 -20.41 -9.12 -3.50
N VAL A 81 -20.45 -8.88 -2.19
CA VAL A 81 -20.21 -7.57 -1.58
C VAL A 81 -18.89 -7.62 -0.83
N ILE A 82 -18.00 -6.67 -1.09
CA ILE A 82 -16.71 -6.52 -0.39
C ILE A 82 -16.78 -5.30 0.51
N VAL A 83 -16.35 -5.48 1.76
CA VAL A 83 -16.25 -4.40 2.75
C VAL A 83 -14.81 -4.35 3.24
N SER A 84 -14.10 -3.25 2.99
CA SER A 84 -12.77 -3.01 3.54
C SER A 84 -12.89 -2.17 4.82
N ILE A 85 -12.58 -2.79 5.96
CA ILE A 85 -12.75 -2.19 7.30
C ILE A 85 -11.42 -1.60 7.74
N GLY A 86 -11.43 -0.32 8.14
CA GLY A 86 -10.21 0.36 8.56
C GLY A 86 -9.18 0.46 7.42
N CYS A 87 -9.65 0.60 6.17
CA CYS A 87 -8.82 0.56 4.98
C CYS A 87 -7.71 1.62 4.97
N GLY A 88 -7.92 2.77 5.60
CA GLY A 88 -6.92 3.82 5.67
C GLY A 88 -6.54 4.30 4.27
N LEU A 89 -5.33 3.96 3.82
CA LEU A 89 -4.81 4.31 2.49
C LEU A 89 -4.73 3.12 1.53
N ASP A 90 -5.49 2.05 1.78
CA ASP A 90 -5.53 0.86 0.92
C ASP A 90 -5.79 1.20 -0.56
#